data_AF-A0A939WAX1-F1
#
_entry.id   AF-A0A939WAX1-F1
#
_cell.length_a   1.000
_cell.length_b   1.000
_cell.length_c   1.000
_cell.angle_alpha   90.00
_cell.angle_beta   90.00
_cell.angle_gamma   90.00
#
_symmetry.space_group_name_H-M   'P 1'
#
loop_
_entity.id
_entity.type
_entity.pdbx_description
1 polymer ?
#
loop_
_entity_poly.entity_id
_entity_poly.type
_entity_poly.pdbx_seq_one_letter_code
_entity_poly.pdbx_strand_id
1 'polypeptide(L)' 'ELLKRESVDEIELVGVDGGGCVAFTALGACEAGLKVRMNTAAIGTIFEKRREKLYAKLKEKGAEFV' A
#
# COMPACT_ATOMS: atom_id res chain seq x y z
N GLU A 1 -1.87 8.85 -14.11
CA GLU A 1 -1.41 8.93 -15.52
C GLU A 1 -0.07 8.26 -15.80
N LEU A 2 1.04 8.59 -15.11
CA LEU A 2 2.34 7.97 -15.40
C LEU A 2 2.31 6.42 -15.41
N LEU A 3 1.91 5.80 -14.29
CA LEU A 3 1.90 4.34 -14.17
C LEU A 3 1.04 3.63 -15.23
N LYS A 4 -0.11 4.23 -15.58
CA LYS A 4 -0.98 3.71 -16.63
C LYS A 4 -0.33 3.80 -18.01
N ARG A 5 0.35 4.91 -18.30
CA ARG A 5 1.06 5.12 -19.57
C ARG A 5 2.20 4.12 -19.74
N GLU A 6 2.90 3.80 -18.66
CA GLU A 6 3.98 2.80 -18.67
C GLU A 6 3.46 1.36 -18.54
N SER A 7 2.14 1.14 -18.65
CA SER A 7 1.49 -0.18 -18.55
C SER A 7 1.88 -0.97 -17.29
N VAL A 8 1.96 -0.27 -16.16
CA VAL A 8 2.23 -0.89 -14.85
C VAL A 8 0.94 -1.47 -14.30
N ASP A 9 0.95 -2.78 -14.02
CA ASP A 9 -0.19 -3.51 -13.45
C ASP A 9 -0.05 -3.81 -11.95
N GLU A 10 1.18 -3.77 -11.43
CA GLU A 10 1.52 -4.08 -10.03
C GLU A 10 2.54 -3.08 -9.49
N ILE A 11 2.39 -2.70 -8.22
CA ILE A 11 3.36 -1.90 -7.48
C ILE A 11 3.73 -2.57 -6.15
N GLU A 12 4.99 -2.43 -5.76
CA GLU A 12 5.45 -2.70 -4.41
C GLU A 12 5.69 -1.38 -3.67
N LEU A 13 5.19 -1.30 -2.44
CA LEU A 13 5.33 -0.14 -1.57
C LEU A 13 6.31 -0.39 -0.44
N VAL A 14 7.17 0.59 -0.22
CA VAL A 14 8.20 0.67 0.83
C VAL A 14 8.21 2.08 1.42
N GLY A 15 8.88 2.27 2.56
CA GLY A 15 9.15 3.59 3.14
C GLY A 15 8.36 3.89 4.42
N VAL A 16 8.11 5.18 4.67
CA VAL A 16 7.45 5.66 5.88
C VAL A 16 6.38 6.71 5.55
N ASP A 17 5.29 6.84 6.31
CA ASP A 17 4.90 6.04 7.47
C ASP A 17 3.85 4.97 7.10
N GLY A 18 4.03 3.73 7.58
CA GLY A 18 3.15 2.58 7.34
C GLY A 18 1.72 2.73 7.85
N GLY A 19 1.47 3.51 8.91
CA GLY A 19 0.15 3.91 9.36
C GLY A 19 -0.33 5.24 8.77
N GLY A 20 0.44 5.84 7.86
CA GLY A 20 0.19 7.11 7.22
C GLY A 20 0.31 7.03 5.70
N CYS A 21 1.23 7.80 5.13
CA CYS A 21 1.36 7.98 3.67
C CYS A 21 1.45 6.67 2.91
N VAL A 22 2.23 5.70 3.39
CA VAL A 22 2.40 4.41 2.70
C VAL A 22 1.06 3.67 2.58
N ALA A 23 0.28 3.62 3.67
CA ALA A 23 -1.04 2.98 3.65
C ALA A 23 -2.06 3.74 2.79
N PHE A 24 -2.06 5.07 2.80
CA PHE A 24 -2.99 5.83 1.96
C PHE A 24 -2.63 5.75 0.48
N THR A 25 -1.34 5.72 0.14
CA THR A 25 -0.89 5.47 -1.23
C THR A 25 -1.31 4.08 -1.69
N ALA A 26 -1.17 3.06 -0.85
CA ALA A 26 -1.65 1.71 -1.13
C ALA A 26 -3.15 1.68 -1.40
N LEU A 27 -3.95 2.39 -0.60
CA LEU A 27 -5.41 2.45 -0.78
C LEU A 27 -5.78 3.09 -2.12
N GLY A 28 -5.14 4.22 -2.45
CA GLY A 28 -5.34 4.88 -3.74
C GLY A 28 -4.91 4.02 -4.93
N ALA A 29 -3.84 3.24 -4.77
CA ALA A 29 -3.40 2.30 -5.81
C ALA A 29 -4.39 1.15 -6.01
N CYS A 30 -4.91 0.55 -4.93
CA CYS A 30 -5.98 -0.44 -5.01
C CYS A 30 -7.23 0.13 -5.70
N GLU A 31 -7.61 1.38 -5.37
CA GLU A 31 -8.75 2.06 -5.99
C GLU A 31 -8.52 2.39 -7.47
N ALA A 32 -7.27 2.59 -7.87
CA ALA A 32 -6.88 2.77 -9.27
C ALA A 32 -6.82 1.44 -10.06
N GLY A 33 -7.06 0.30 -9.41
CA GLY A 33 -7.04 -1.04 -10.03
C GLY A 33 -5.66 -1.68 -10.15
N LEU A 34 -4.65 -1.13 -9.48
CA LEU A 34 -3.31 -1.73 -9.44
C LEU A 34 -3.27 -2.88 -8.43
N LYS A 35 -2.50 -3.93 -8.74
CA LYS A 35 -2.08 -4.90 -7.73
C LYS A 35 -1.09 -4.23 -6.78
N VAL A 36 -1.25 -4.46 -5.49
CA VAL A 36 -0.45 -3.79 -4.45
C VAL A 36 0.22 -4.83 -3.58
N ARG A 37 1.55 -4.72 -3.44
CA ARG A 37 2.36 -5.47 -2.50
C ARG A 37 2.95 -4.53 -1.46
N MET A 38 2.76 -4.87 -0.20
CA MET A 38 3.25 -4.12 0.95
C MET A 38 4.47 -4.85 1.50
N ASN A 39 5.67 -4.33 1.26
CA ASN A 39 6.90 -4.92 1.76
C ASN A 39 7.12 -4.51 3.21
N THR A 40 6.59 -5.33 4.12
CA THR A 40 6.51 -5.04 5.55
C THR A 40 7.89 -4.96 6.21
N ALA A 41 8.89 -5.67 5.67
CA ALA A 41 10.27 -5.57 6.12
C ALA A 41 10.92 -4.21 5.79
N ALA A 42 10.41 -3.51 4.77
CA ALA A 42 10.91 -2.21 4.30
C ALA A 42 9.94 -1.04 4.60
N ILE A 43 8.93 -1.25 5.46
CA ILE A 43 8.00 -0.21 5.89
C ILE A 43 8.15 0.08 7.37
N GLY A 44 8.51 1.32 7.70
CA GLY A 44 8.53 1.82 9.07
C GLY A 44 7.23 2.53 9.44
N THR A 45 6.83 2.47 10.71
CA THR A 45 5.67 3.22 11.24
C THR A 45 5.91 3.63 12.68
N ILE A 46 5.41 4.81 13.07
CA ILE A 46 5.20 5.17 14.48
C ILE A 46 3.71 5.11 14.88
N PHE A 47 2.81 4.86 13.92
CA PHE A 47 1.36 4.83 14.11
C PHE A 47 0.79 3.40 14.12
N GLU A 48 1.31 2.52 14.97
CA GLU A 48 0.99 1.09 15.04
C GLU A 48 -0.53 0.78 15.01
N LYS A 49 -1.31 1.44 15.89
CA LYS A 49 -2.77 1.26 15.97
C LYS A 49 -3.50 1.66 14.67
N ARG A 50 -2.97 2.64 13.95
CA ARG A 50 -3.55 3.11 12.69
C ARG A 50 -3.15 2.18 11.55
N ARG A 51 -1.90 1.69 11.55
CA ARG A 51 -1.41 0.68 10.61
C ARG A 51 -2.33 -0.53 10.61
N GLU A 52 -2.63 -1.11 11.77
CA GLU A 52 -3.50 -2.29 11.86
C GLU A 52 -4.87 -2.08 11.19
N LYS A 53 -5.53 -0.96 11.47
CA LYS A 53 -6.84 -0.62 10.88
C LYS A 53 -6.76 -0.43 9.36
N LEU A 54 -5.71 0.24 8.88
CA LEU A 54 -5.54 0.48 7.45
C LEU A 54 -5.12 -0.79 6.70
N TYR A 55 -4.28 -1.63 7.32
CA TYR A 55 -3.80 -2.87 6.72
C TYR A 55 -4.92 -3.90 6.62
N ALA A 56 -5.84 -3.94 7.59
CA ALA A 56 -7.07 -4.74 7.47
C ALA A 56 -7.88 -4.34 6.23
N LYS A 57 -8.11 -3.03 6.02
CA LYS A 57 -8.82 -2.51 4.82
C LYS A 57 -8.07 -2.80 3.52
N LEU A 58 -6.74 -2.70 3.54
CA LEU A 58 -5.91 -3.02 2.38
C LEU A 58 -6.00 -4.51 2.03
N LYS A 59 -5.98 -5.39 3.04
CA LYS A 59 -6.17 -6.83 2.85
C LYS A 59 -7.55 -7.15 2.25
N GLU A 60 -8.61 -6.48 2.72
CA GLU A 60 -9.95 -6.59 2.15
C GLU A 60 -10.01 -6.14 0.68
N LYS A 61 -9.20 -5.14 0.31
CA LYS A 61 -9.03 -4.66 -1.07
C LYS A 61 -8.05 -5.48 -1.91
N GLY A 62 -7.54 -6.60 -1.38
CA GLY A 62 -6.66 -7.51 -2.12
C GLY A 62 -5.19 -7.12 -2.14
N ALA A 63 -4.74 -6.19 -1.29
CA ALA A 63 -3.31 -5.94 -1.12
C ALA A 63 -2.63 -7.14 -0.45
N GLU A 64 -1.46 -7.51 -0.97
CA GLU A 64 -0.62 -8.56 -0.42
C GLU A 64 0.43 -7.97 0.52
N PHE A 65 0.79 -8.71 1.56
CA PHE A 65 1.81 -8.31 2.54
C PHE A 65 2.94 -9.32 2.48
N VAL A 66 4.15 -8.84 2.15
CA VAL A 66 5.38 -9.61 2.00
C VAL A 66 6.44 -9.19 3.00
#